data_AF-A0A1I7DV14-F1
#
_entry.id   AF-A0A1I7DV14-F1
#
_cell.length_a   1.000
_cell.length_b   1.000
_cell.length_c   1.000
_cell.angle_alpha   90.00
_cell.angle_beta   90.00
_cell.angle_gamma   90.00
#
_symmetry.space_group_name_H-M   'P 1'
#
loop_
_entity.id
_entity.type
_entity.pdbx_description
1 polymer ?
#
loop_
_entity_poly.entity_id
_entity_poly.type
_entity_poly.pdbx_seq_one_letter_code
_entity_poly.pdbx_strand_id
1 'polypeptide(L)'
;MNSLEDIIVELESAGLAVTLEALGGVEEVLDSEFHLSSAFGIVTNALSSDWSMIGDHQSVVQRLAEGLERNADRIAVRESVGALQRLPLEAIRPFVFALERRTRNLSEHPLLQAEASAGILRFALADGQWSTVACAALQAYEPGRDPLADPLYCRLLSAAHDFLGFAEAAALLEAYAKLGTSAPQAKFERGLVEVSLALSETSSDEVEARLEEAERWLAAAVNADEERRDTKTYHLLIKSILSVRKSERDVVGDLFDELKTETLVSDLWDRPAPGMEWLMSPSYTRSAWVPVVESLGLIAGKLDEPSWLDASTVLEHVYHLYSVSRSIRPGSPDIGEFLKPSIEAAFVRERGLASHLQQWLDMAPREHFRRSDAERLRVNIQSIDENNAPPKKH
;
A
#
# COMPACT_ATOMS: atom_id res chain seq x y z
N MET A 1 -10.45 -44.87 12.69
CA MET A 1 -10.86 -43.55 12.17
C MET A 1 -9.67 -43.00 11.43
N ASN A 2 -9.86 -42.57 10.19
CA ASN A 2 -8.82 -41.83 9.46
C ASN A 2 -8.55 -40.54 10.23
N SER A 3 -7.29 -40.12 10.30
CA SER A 3 -7.01 -38.81 10.89
C SER A 3 -7.60 -37.71 10.02
N LEU A 4 -7.90 -36.53 10.58
CA LEU A 4 -8.37 -35.40 9.77
C LEU A 4 -7.39 -35.05 8.64
N GLU A 5 -6.09 -35.23 8.87
CA GLU A 5 -5.06 -35.01 7.86
C GLU A 5 -5.22 -36.00 6.68
N ASP A 6 -5.50 -37.28 6.95
CA ASP A 6 -5.75 -38.27 5.89
C ASP A 6 -6.97 -37.89 5.06
N ILE A 7 -8.05 -37.42 5.71
CA ILE A 7 -9.28 -36.98 5.04
C ILE A 7 -8.98 -35.75 4.15
N ILE A 8 -8.22 -34.78 4.65
CA ILE A 8 -7.83 -33.59 3.90
C ILE A 8 -6.99 -33.97 2.68
N VAL A 9 -5.98 -34.83 2.84
CA VAL A 9 -5.13 -35.29 1.73
C VAL A 9 -5.95 -36.02 0.67
N GLU A 10 -6.90 -36.86 1.07
CA GLU A 10 -7.81 -37.55 0.14
C GLU A 10 -8.68 -36.55 -0.65
N LEU A 11 -9.26 -35.55 0.02
CA LEU A 11 -10.09 -34.51 -0.60
C LEU A 11 -9.29 -33.66 -1.59
N GLU A 12 -8.12 -33.16 -1.19
CA GLU A 12 -7.25 -32.34 -2.05
C GLU A 12 -6.75 -33.13 -3.26
N SER A 13 -6.36 -34.41 -3.06
CA SER A 13 -5.93 -35.29 -4.15
C SER A 13 -7.05 -35.57 -5.16
N ALA A 14 -8.30 -35.55 -4.70
CA ALA A 14 -9.49 -35.70 -5.55
C ALA A 14 -9.96 -34.37 -6.18
N GLY A 15 -9.32 -33.23 -5.85
CA GLY A 15 -9.75 -31.90 -6.30
C GLY A 15 -11.10 -31.47 -5.69
N LEU A 16 -11.47 -32.03 -4.54
CA LEU A 16 -12.70 -31.71 -3.82
C LEU A 16 -12.45 -30.61 -2.78
N ALA A 17 -13.48 -29.81 -2.52
CA ALA A 17 -13.41 -28.76 -1.51
C ALA A 17 -13.42 -29.36 -0.09
N VAL A 18 -12.52 -28.87 0.76
CA VAL A 18 -12.51 -29.20 2.19
C VAL A 18 -13.57 -28.36 2.91
N THR A 19 -14.68 -28.99 3.27
CA THR A 19 -15.83 -28.38 3.97
C THR A 19 -16.01 -29.00 5.35
N LEU A 20 -16.73 -28.33 6.26
CA LEU A 20 -16.96 -28.87 7.60
C LEU A 20 -17.70 -30.21 7.57
N GLU A 21 -18.65 -30.36 6.64
CA GLU A 21 -19.37 -31.62 6.42
C GLU A 21 -18.43 -32.75 5.97
N ALA A 22 -17.51 -32.46 5.04
CA ALA A 22 -16.54 -33.44 4.56
C ALA A 22 -15.53 -33.87 5.64
N LEU A 23 -15.28 -33.01 6.63
CA LEU A 23 -14.44 -33.31 7.80
C LEU A 23 -15.17 -34.09 8.91
N GLY A 24 -16.46 -34.44 8.73
CA GLY A 24 -17.24 -35.17 9.73
C GLY A 24 -18.03 -34.28 10.69
N GLY A 25 -18.06 -32.96 10.47
CA GLY A 25 -18.80 -32.00 11.28
C GLY A 25 -17.97 -31.33 12.38
N VAL A 26 -18.60 -30.39 13.10
CA VAL A 26 -17.90 -29.57 14.12
C VAL A 26 -17.40 -30.39 15.30
N GLU A 27 -18.17 -31.38 15.76
CA GLU A 27 -17.79 -32.20 16.93
C GLU A 27 -16.52 -33.00 16.66
N GLU A 28 -16.44 -33.69 15.52
CA GLU A 28 -15.26 -34.46 15.11
C GLU A 28 -14.02 -33.56 14.94
N VAL A 29 -14.21 -32.36 14.37
CA VAL A 29 -13.13 -31.38 14.25
C VAL A 29 -12.65 -30.92 15.63
N LEU A 30 -13.55 -30.59 16.55
CA LEU A 30 -13.17 -30.09 17.88
C LEU A 30 -12.54 -31.16 18.78
N ASP A 31 -12.94 -32.42 18.63
CA ASP A 31 -12.37 -33.57 19.36
C ASP A 31 -10.96 -33.93 18.88
N SER A 32 -10.54 -33.40 17.73
CA SER A 32 -9.20 -33.58 17.18
C SER A 32 -8.18 -32.54 17.69
N GLU A 33 -6.90 -32.83 17.44
CA GLU A 33 -5.78 -31.92 17.71
C GLU A 33 -5.44 -31.00 16.52
N PHE A 34 -6.40 -30.71 15.62
CA PHE A 34 -6.16 -29.93 14.40
C PHE A 34 -5.44 -28.59 14.66
N HIS A 35 -5.75 -27.92 15.77
CA HIS A 35 -5.19 -26.63 16.16
C HIS A 35 -3.65 -26.62 16.30
N LEU A 36 -3.00 -27.77 16.49
CA LEU A 36 -1.54 -27.91 16.56
C LEU A 36 -0.92 -28.54 15.30
N SER A 37 -1.75 -28.97 14.35
CA SER A 37 -1.33 -29.61 13.11
C SER A 37 -0.97 -28.61 12.02
N SER A 38 -0.27 -29.06 10.97
CA SER A 38 -0.08 -28.26 9.75
C SER A 38 -1.39 -28.02 9.00
N ALA A 39 -2.40 -28.87 9.20
CA ALA A 39 -3.74 -28.71 8.65
C ALA A 39 -4.57 -27.58 9.30
N PHE A 40 -4.04 -26.90 10.34
CA PHE A 40 -4.76 -25.85 11.06
C PHE A 40 -5.31 -24.74 10.15
N GLY A 41 -4.54 -24.31 9.14
CA GLY A 41 -4.99 -23.30 8.15
C GLY A 41 -6.23 -23.76 7.37
N ILE A 42 -6.16 -24.97 6.82
CA ILE A 42 -7.23 -25.60 6.03
C ILE A 42 -8.50 -25.80 6.88
N VAL A 43 -8.35 -26.34 8.08
CA VAL A 43 -9.50 -26.56 8.98
C VAL A 43 -10.11 -25.23 9.45
N THR A 44 -9.28 -24.22 9.74
CA THR A 44 -9.77 -22.86 10.07
C THR A 44 -10.54 -22.26 8.90
N ASN A 45 -10.10 -22.50 7.66
CA ASN A 45 -10.80 -22.07 6.46
C ASN A 45 -12.18 -22.74 6.31
N ALA A 46 -12.28 -24.05 6.57
CA ALA A 46 -13.55 -24.77 6.57
C ALA A 46 -14.51 -24.25 7.66
N LEU A 47 -14.03 -24.14 8.91
CA LEU A 47 -14.80 -23.61 10.05
C LEU A 47 -15.29 -22.18 9.82
N SER A 48 -14.46 -21.32 9.21
CA SER A 48 -14.83 -19.93 8.92
C SER A 48 -15.82 -19.81 7.76
N SER A 49 -15.78 -20.72 6.80
CA SER A 49 -16.71 -20.72 5.65
C SER A 49 -18.10 -21.17 6.07
N ASP A 50 -18.17 -22.16 6.96
CA ASP A 50 -19.43 -22.72 7.46
C ASP A 50 -19.89 -22.08 8.78
N TRP A 51 -19.34 -20.91 9.14
CA TRP A 51 -19.52 -20.26 10.44
C TRP A 51 -20.98 -20.12 10.89
N SER A 52 -21.86 -19.74 9.96
CA SER A 52 -23.30 -19.55 10.24
C SER A 52 -24.05 -20.84 10.61
N MET A 53 -23.49 -22.00 10.28
CA MET A 53 -24.08 -23.32 10.53
C MET A 53 -23.61 -23.92 11.86
N ILE A 54 -22.60 -23.31 12.50
CA ILE A 54 -22.02 -23.77 13.75
C ILE A 54 -22.88 -23.26 14.92
N GLY A 55 -23.32 -24.17 15.80
CA GLY A 55 -24.07 -23.81 17.01
C GLY A 55 -23.18 -23.37 18.18
N ASP A 56 -22.03 -24.02 18.36
CA ASP A 56 -21.09 -23.73 19.46
C ASP A 56 -19.90 -22.89 18.97
N HIS A 57 -20.15 -21.60 18.74
CA HIS A 57 -19.09 -20.66 18.35
C HIS A 57 -18.02 -20.50 19.44
N GLN A 58 -18.37 -20.65 20.72
CA GLN A 58 -17.44 -20.42 21.81
C GLN A 58 -16.30 -21.45 21.81
N SER A 59 -16.64 -22.73 21.70
CA SER A 59 -15.63 -23.79 21.65
C SER A 59 -14.75 -23.69 20.41
N VAL A 60 -15.34 -23.33 19.26
CA VAL A 60 -14.58 -23.09 18.02
C VAL A 60 -13.61 -21.92 18.18
N VAL A 61 -14.07 -20.76 18.67
CA VAL A 61 -13.20 -19.60 18.91
C VAL A 61 -12.05 -19.96 19.87
N GLN A 62 -12.34 -20.71 20.93
CA GLN A 62 -11.32 -21.14 21.88
C GLN A 62 -10.24 -21.99 21.19
N ARG A 63 -10.62 -23.02 20.44
CA ARG A 63 -9.66 -23.90 19.74
C ARG A 63 -8.86 -23.16 18.66
N LEU A 64 -9.51 -22.26 17.93
CA LEU A 64 -8.85 -21.42 16.92
C LEU A 64 -7.85 -20.44 17.57
N ALA A 65 -8.20 -19.83 18.70
CA ALA A 65 -7.28 -18.98 19.45
C ALA A 65 -6.10 -19.76 20.03
N GLU A 66 -6.33 -20.97 20.57
CA GLU A 66 -5.27 -21.86 21.02
C GLU A 66 -4.31 -22.23 19.88
N GLY A 67 -4.82 -22.50 18.68
CA GLY A 67 -4.01 -22.75 17.49
C GLY A 67 -3.17 -21.55 17.07
N LEU A 68 -3.74 -20.34 17.01
CA LEU A 68 -2.99 -19.12 16.74
C LEU A 68 -1.88 -18.85 17.76
N GLU A 69 -2.10 -19.20 19.03
CA GLU A 69 -1.12 -19.01 20.11
C GLU A 69 -0.01 -20.09 20.08
N ARG A 70 -0.32 -21.35 19.73
CA ARG A 70 0.57 -22.49 19.98
C ARG A 70 1.05 -23.25 18.75
N ASN A 71 0.46 -23.06 17.58
CA ASN A 71 0.84 -23.79 16.38
C ASN A 71 2.23 -23.39 15.86
N ALA A 72 3.13 -24.36 15.70
CA ALA A 72 4.51 -24.11 15.28
C ALA A 72 4.65 -23.89 13.77
N ASP A 73 3.63 -24.24 12.98
CA ASP A 73 3.63 -24.08 11.53
C ASP A 73 3.26 -22.65 11.13
N ARG A 74 4.24 -21.95 10.57
CA ARG A 74 4.10 -20.57 10.08
C ARG A 74 3.01 -20.44 9.01
N ILE A 75 2.94 -21.39 8.08
CA ILE A 75 2.01 -21.34 6.96
C ILE A 75 0.59 -21.52 7.49
N ALA A 76 0.39 -22.51 8.38
CA ALA A 76 -0.90 -22.77 8.97
C ALA A 76 -1.44 -21.57 9.77
N VAL A 77 -0.58 -20.87 10.53
CA VAL A 77 -0.95 -19.63 11.23
C VAL A 77 -1.33 -18.51 10.25
N ARG A 78 -0.53 -18.29 9.20
CA ARG A 78 -0.78 -17.26 8.19
C ARG A 78 -2.10 -17.47 7.46
N GLU A 79 -2.38 -18.69 7.03
CA GLU A 79 -3.62 -19.06 6.34
C GLU A 79 -4.84 -18.89 7.26
N SER A 80 -4.69 -19.31 8.54
CA SER A 80 -5.74 -19.16 9.54
C SER A 80 -6.14 -17.69 9.73
N VAL A 81 -5.17 -16.79 9.86
CA VAL A 81 -5.46 -15.34 9.94
C VAL A 81 -6.29 -14.86 8.76
N GLY A 82 -5.97 -15.30 7.53
CA GLY A 82 -6.75 -14.93 6.34
C GLY A 82 -8.17 -15.47 6.37
N ALA A 83 -8.37 -16.71 6.81
CA ALA A 83 -9.69 -17.29 6.96
C ALA A 83 -10.54 -16.55 8.01
N LEU A 84 -9.94 -16.19 9.14
CA LEU A 84 -10.60 -15.55 10.29
C LEU A 84 -11.07 -14.12 10.02
N GLN A 85 -10.50 -13.41 9.04
CA GLN A 85 -10.98 -12.08 8.65
C GLN A 85 -12.41 -12.09 8.09
N ARG A 86 -12.95 -13.25 7.70
CA ARG A 86 -14.33 -13.39 7.23
C ARG A 86 -15.35 -13.51 8.36
N LEU A 87 -14.88 -13.71 9.59
CA LEU A 87 -15.75 -13.85 10.75
C LEU A 87 -16.33 -12.50 11.19
N PRO A 88 -17.46 -12.50 11.92
CA PRO A 88 -17.99 -11.30 12.55
C PRO A 88 -16.95 -10.63 13.47
N LEU A 89 -16.95 -9.30 13.53
CA LEU A 89 -15.94 -8.53 14.27
C LEU A 89 -15.92 -8.88 15.78
N GLU A 90 -17.06 -9.24 16.35
CA GLU A 90 -17.17 -9.68 17.75
C GLU A 90 -16.36 -10.94 18.08
N ALA A 91 -16.07 -11.79 17.08
CA ALA A 91 -15.29 -13.01 17.26
C ALA A 91 -13.77 -12.78 17.23
N ILE A 92 -13.30 -11.60 16.80
CA ILE A 92 -11.87 -11.33 16.54
C ILE A 92 -11.04 -11.21 17.82
N ARG A 93 -11.65 -10.73 18.92
CA ARG A 93 -10.94 -10.37 20.15
C ARG A 93 -10.03 -11.49 20.69
N PRO A 94 -10.47 -12.76 20.82
CA PRO A 94 -9.59 -13.84 21.30
C PRO A 94 -8.41 -14.12 20.37
N PHE A 95 -8.57 -13.95 19.06
CA PHE A 95 -7.50 -14.15 18.08
C PHE A 95 -6.43 -13.07 18.18
N VAL A 96 -6.83 -11.81 18.37
CA VAL A 96 -5.86 -10.71 18.61
C VAL A 96 -5.03 -10.99 19.86
N PHE A 97 -5.65 -11.42 20.96
CA PHE A 97 -4.91 -11.74 22.18
C PHE A 97 -4.00 -12.97 22.06
N ALA A 98 -4.42 -13.99 21.31
CA ALA A 98 -3.58 -15.15 21.02
C ALA A 98 -2.30 -14.74 20.26
N LEU A 99 -2.45 -13.90 19.23
CA LEU A 99 -1.31 -13.38 18.46
C LEU A 99 -0.45 -12.42 19.28
N GLU A 100 -1.05 -11.55 20.11
CA GLU A 100 -0.31 -10.61 20.97
C GLU A 100 0.61 -11.34 21.95
N ARG A 101 0.18 -12.51 22.48
CA ARG A 101 1.04 -13.34 23.32
C ARG A 101 2.29 -13.82 22.57
N ARG A 102 2.19 -14.14 21.28
CA ARG A 102 3.34 -14.53 20.45
C ARG A 102 4.30 -13.38 20.23
N THR A 103 3.80 -12.19 19.93
CA THR A 103 4.66 -11.02 19.65
C THR A 103 5.47 -10.63 20.89
N ARG A 104 4.95 -10.88 22.10
CA ARG A 104 5.65 -10.63 23.38
C ARG A 104 6.52 -11.80 23.86
N ASN A 105 6.41 -12.98 23.27
CA ASN A 105 7.18 -14.15 23.70
C ASN A 105 8.61 -14.09 23.13
N LEU A 106 9.59 -13.71 23.95
CA LEU A 106 11.00 -13.58 23.53
C LEU A 106 11.62 -14.91 23.04
N SER A 107 11.08 -16.05 23.45
CA SER A 107 11.51 -17.38 23.01
C SER A 107 10.85 -17.84 21.72
N GLU A 108 9.87 -17.08 21.21
CA GLU A 108 9.20 -17.38 19.94
C GLU A 108 10.14 -17.17 18.76
N HIS A 109 9.97 -18.00 17.72
CA HIS A 109 10.73 -17.84 16.49
C HIS A 109 10.41 -16.48 15.84
N PRO A 110 11.39 -15.63 15.46
CA PRO A 110 11.15 -14.30 14.88
C PRO A 110 10.16 -14.27 13.71
N LEU A 111 10.22 -15.26 12.81
CA LEU A 111 9.24 -15.41 11.73
C LEU A 111 7.80 -15.65 12.22
N LEU A 112 7.58 -16.43 13.28
CA LEU A 112 6.24 -16.61 13.85
C LEU A 112 5.74 -15.33 14.53
N GLN A 113 6.64 -14.57 15.18
CA GLN A 113 6.31 -13.25 15.70
C GLN A 113 5.92 -12.29 14.57
N ALA A 114 6.61 -12.34 13.43
CA ALA A 114 6.27 -11.54 12.26
C ALA A 114 4.88 -11.89 11.70
N GLU A 115 4.52 -13.18 11.58
CA GLU A 115 3.15 -13.58 11.19
C GLU A 115 2.11 -13.12 12.20
N ALA A 116 2.42 -13.18 13.50
CA ALA A 116 1.51 -12.72 14.53
C ALA A 116 1.29 -11.21 14.46
N SER A 117 2.36 -10.42 14.32
CA SER A 117 2.29 -8.97 14.11
C SER A 117 1.51 -8.61 12.83
N ALA A 118 1.76 -9.35 11.74
CA ALA A 118 1.01 -9.22 10.49
C ALA A 118 -0.49 -9.51 10.67
N GLY A 119 -0.84 -10.56 11.43
CA GLY A 119 -2.23 -10.90 11.72
C GLY A 119 -2.94 -9.86 12.58
N ILE A 120 -2.28 -9.33 13.61
CA ILE A 120 -2.83 -8.24 14.43
C ILE A 120 -3.06 -6.99 13.57
N LEU A 121 -2.10 -6.64 12.69
CA LEU A 121 -2.25 -5.51 11.76
C LEU A 121 -3.46 -5.72 10.84
N ARG A 122 -3.62 -6.91 10.26
CA ARG A 122 -4.78 -7.27 9.42
C ARG A 122 -6.12 -7.15 10.16
N PHE A 123 -6.18 -7.51 11.44
CA PHE A 123 -7.37 -7.31 12.26
C PHE A 123 -7.60 -5.83 12.59
N ALA A 124 -6.55 -5.04 12.81
CA ALA A 124 -6.66 -3.59 13.00
C ALA A 124 -7.15 -2.85 11.75
N LEU A 125 -6.79 -3.31 10.56
CA LEU A 125 -7.31 -2.78 9.29
C LEU A 125 -8.81 -3.06 9.11
N ALA A 126 -9.28 -4.22 9.58
CA ALA A 126 -10.70 -4.57 9.55
C ALA A 126 -11.50 -3.82 10.63
N ASP A 127 -10.86 -3.57 11.78
CA ASP A 127 -11.47 -2.92 12.92
C ASP A 127 -10.44 -2.08 13.70
N GLY A 128 -10.56 -0.76 13.55
CA GLY A 128 -9.62 0.22 14.08
C GLY A 128 -9.44 0.18 15.61
N GLN A 129 -10.30 -0.50 16.37
CA GLN A 129 -10.13 -0.65 17.82
C GLN A 129 -8.82 -1.37 18.20
N TRP A 130 -8.24 -2.17 17.28
CA TRP A 130 -7.01 -2.93 17.51
C TRP A 130 -5.73 -2.18 17.11
N SER A 131 -5.83 -0.95 16.61
CA SER A 131 -4.68 -0.18 16.09
C SER A 131 -3.55 -0.05 17.12
N THR A 132 -3.87 0.24 18.39
CA THR A 132 -2.87 0.34 19.45
C THR A 132 -2.16 -0.99 19.71
N VAL A 133 -2.88 -2.12 19.62
CA VAL A 133 -2.29 -3.46 19.81
C VAL A 133 -1.37 -3.80 18.64
N ALA A 134 -1.77 -3.45 17.41
CA ALA A 134 -0.94 -3.62 16.21
C ALA A 134 0.37 -2.82 16.31
N CYS A 135 0.30 -1.54 16.66
CA CYS A 135 1.48 -0.70 16.83
C CYS A 135 2.41 -1.23 17.95
N ALA A 136 1.83 -1.65 19.09
CA ALA A 136 2.61 -2.22 20.19
C ALA A 136 3.28 -3.55 19.81
N ALA A 137 2.62 -4.39 19.00
CA ALA A 137 3.21 -5.63 18.48
C ALA A 137 4.43 -5.35 17.57
N LEU A 138 4.36 -4.31 16.73
CA LEU A 138 5.48 -3.89 15.89
C LEU A 138 6.65 -3.33 16.72
N GLN A 139 6.35 -2.59 17.80
CA GLN A 139 7.36 -2.05 18.72
C GLN A 139 8.03 -3.12 19.60
N ALA A 140 7.33 -4.23 19.88
CA ALA A 140 7.84 -5.28 20.76
C ALA A 140 8.99 -6.09 20.13
N TYR A 141 9.12 -6.08 18.81
CA TYR A 141 10.16 -6.81 18.11
C TYR A 141 11.45 -5.98 17.98
N GLU A 142 12.54 -6.52 18.50
CA GLU A 142 13.85 -5.88 18.41
C GLU A 142 14.48 -6.07 17.01
N PRO A 143 14.94 -4.99 16.35
CA PRO A 143 15.65 -5.09 15.07
C PRO A 143 16.93 -5.94 15.16
N GLY A 144 17.24 -6.72 14.12
CA GLY A 144 18.50 -7.45 14.00
C GLY A 144 18.46 -8.89 14.53
N ARG A 145 17.29 -9.39 14.91
CA ARG A 145 17.13 -10.75 15.46
C ARG A 145 17.14 -11.83 14.39
N ASP A 146 16.61 -11.55 13.19
CA ASP A 146 16.51 -12.54 12.13
C ASP A 146 16.52 -11.89 10.73
N PRO A 147 17.37 -12.38 9.80
CA PRO A 147 17.54 -11.77 8.48
C PRO A 147 16.32 -11.92 7.56
N LEU A 148 15.40 -12.84 7.85
CA LEU A 148 14.17 -13.05 7.09
C LEU A 148 12.97 -12.34 7.72
N ALA A 149 12.93 -12.20 9.06
CA ALA A 149 11.87 -11.50 9.75
C ALA A 149 12.04 -9.96 9.69
N ASP A 150 13.26 -9.45 9.77
CA ASP A 150 13.52 -8.01 9.78
C ASP A 150 12.94 -7.27 8.55
N PRO A 151 13.12 -7.78 7.30
CA PRO A 151 12.49 -7.16 6.13
C PRO A 151 10.95 -7.18 6.17
N LEU A 152 10.35 -8.20 6.80
CA LEU A 152 8.89 -8.27 6.98
C LEU A 152 8.41 -7.17 7.92
N TYR A 153 9.11 -6.96 9.04
CA TYR A 153 8.81 -5.86 9.95
C TYR A 153 8.92 -4.50 9.28
N CYS A 154 9.91 -4.29 8.40
CA CYS A 154 10.00 -3.04 7.63
C CYS A 154 8.72 -2.77 6.82
N ARG A 155 8.19 -3.78 6.13
CA ARG A 155 6.93 -3.67 5.36
C ARG A 155 5.73 -3.41 6.26
N LEU A 156 5.66 -4.10 7.41
CA LEU A 156 4.57 -3.91 8.37
C LEU A 156 4.58 -2.51 9.00
N LEU A 157 5.77 -1.94 9.27
CA LEU A 157 5.92 -0.58 9.78
C LEU A 157 5.40 0.46 8.77
N SER A 158 5.77 0.29 7.50
CA SER A 158 5.29 1.13 6.39
C SER A 158 3.76 1.07 6.26
N ALA A 159 3.19 -0.15 6.27
CA ALA A 159 1.74 -0.33 6.23
C ALA A 159 1.04 0.26 7.48
N ALA A 160 1.60 0.08 8.67
CA ALA A 160 1.04 0.67 9.90
C ALA A 160 1.09 2.20 9.89
N HIS A 161 2.12 2.80 9.29
CA HIS A 161 2.16 4.25 9.07
C HIS A 161 0.99 4.71 8.20
N ASP A 162 0.84 4.07 7.03
CA ASP A 162 -0.15 4.47 6.03
C ASP A 162 -1.59 4.28 6.47
N PHE A 163 -1.88 3.16 7.13
CA PHE A 163 -3.26 2.79 7.45
C PHE A 163 -3.68 3.11 8.88
N LEU A 164 -2.74 3.14 9.82
CA LEU A 164 -3.02 3.37 11.25
C LEU A 164 -2.48 4.71 11.77
N GLY A 165 -1.74 5.47 10.95
CA GLY A 165 -1.09 6.70 11.37
C GLY A 165 0.04 6.46 12.38
N PHE A 166 0.73 5.32 12.31
CA PHE A 166 1.79 4.97 13.24
C PHE A 166 3.01 5.91 13.10
N ALA A 167 3.17 6.85 14.05
CA ALA A 167 4.15 7.92 13.98
C ALA A 167 5.59 7.43 14.14
N GLU A 168 5.81 6.39 14.94
CA GLU A 168 7.13 5.84 15.24
C GLU A 168 7.71 4.98 14.10
N ALA A 169 6.92 4.68 13.06
CA ALA A 169 7.34 3.88 11.92
C ALA A 169 8.63 4.40 11.27
N ALA A 170 8.72 5.72 11.06
CA ALA A 170 9.90 6.37 10.46
C ALA A 170 11.18 6.12 11.29
N ALA A 171 11.12 6.36 12.60
CA ALA A 171 12.25 6.18 13.50
C ALA A 171 12.68 4.71 13.60
N LEU A 172 11.72 3.77 13.61
CA LEU A 172 12.01 2.35 13.61
C LEU A 172 12.67 1.92 12.29
N LEU A 173 12.14 2.34 11.15
CA LEU A 173 12.73 2.07 9.83
C LEU A 173 14.17 2.60 9.72
N GLU A 174 14.47 3.77 10.29
CA GLU A 174 15.84 4.28 10.37
C GLU A 174 16.76 3.42 11.25
N ALA A 175 16.23 2.76 12.28
CA ALA A 175 17.00 1.80 13.06
C ALA A 175 17.31 0.54 12.22
N TYR A 176 16.33 0.00 11.50
CA TYR A 176 16.55 -1.13 10.57
C TYR A 176 17.50 -0.78 9.43
N ALA A 177 17.47 0.46 8.93
CA ALA A 177 18.35 0.92 7.85
C ALA A 177 19.84 0.84 8.18
N LYS A 178 20.19 0.72 9.47
CA LYS A 178 21.57 0.57 9.97
C LYS A 178 22.01 -0.90 10.08
N LEU A 179 21.11 -1.86 9.85
CA LEU A 179 21.37 -3.28 9.95
C LEU A 179 21.66 -3.89 8.58
N GLY A 180 22.76 -4.64 8.44
CA GLY A 180 23.26 -5.07 7.13
C GLY A 180 22.24 -5.80 6.24
N THR A 181 21.51 -6.78 6.79
CA THR A 181 20.61 -7.65 6.00
C THR A 181 19.25 -7.02 5.69
N SER A 182 18.75 -6.13 6.55
CA SER A 182 17.45 -5.46 6.35
C SER A 182 17.57 -4.04 5.83
N ALA A 183 18.79 -3.47 5.77
CA ALA A 183 19.04 -2.11 5.31
C ALA A 183 18.39 -1.77 3.96
N PRO A 184 18.49 -2.60 2.89
CA PRO A 184 17.86 -2.26 1.61
C PRO A 184 16.34 -2.10 1.73
N GLN A 185 15.66 -3.05 2.38
CA GLN A 185 14.21 -2.98 2.60
C GLN A 185 13.83 -1.81 3.49
N ALA A 186 14.54 -1.58 4.59
CA ALA A 186 14.25 -0.51 5.52
C ALA A 186 14.36 0.88 4.88
N LYS A 187 15.41 1.10 4.09
CA LYS A 187 15.60 2.35 3.34
C LYS A 187 14.50 2.56 2.29
N PHE A 188 14.12 1.49 1.59
CA PHE A 188 13.02 1.53 0.62
C PHE A 188 11.71 1.95 1.29
N GLU A 189 11.32 1.25 2.35
CA GLU A 189 10.09 1.55 3.10
C GLU A 189 10.12 2.94 3.75
N ARG A 190 11.28 3.38 4.25
CA ARG A 190 11.46 4.74 4.78
C ARG A 190 11.21 5.82 3.73
N GLY A 191 11.65 5.57 2.49
CA GLY A 191 11.37 6.43 1.35
C GLY A 191 9.87 6.48 1.02
N LEU A 192 9.18 5.35 1.07
CA LEU A 192 7.71 5.31 0.87
C LEU A 192 6.95 6.07 1.96
N VAL A 193 7.41 6.00 3.22
CA VAL A 193 6.84 6.80 4.31
C VAL A 193 6.99 8.30 4.04
N GLU A 194 8.14 8.77 3.52
CA GLU A 194 8.29 10.18 3.15
C GLU A 194 7.39 10.58 1.98
N VAL A 195 7.18 9.70 1.01
CA VAL A 195 6.18 9.93 -0.05
C VAL A 195 4.80 10.11 0.60
N SER A 196 4.39 9.21 1.50
CA SER A 196 3.09 9.29 2.19
C SER A 196 2.91 10.60 2.97
N LEU A 197 3.96 11.04 3.68
CA LEU A 197 4.00 12.34 4.36
C LEU A 197 3.86 13.48 3.34
N ALA A 198 4.61 13.45 2.24
CA ALA A 198 4.54 14.43 1.16
C ALA A 198 3.10 14.60 0.63
N LEU A 199 2.35 13.51 0.48
CA LEU A 199 0.95 13.55 0.00
C LEU A 199 -0.03 14.11 1.02
N SER A 200 0.37 14.19 2.29
CA SER A 200 -0.46 14.69 3.38
C SER A 200 -0.19 16.16 3.70
N GLU A 201 0.88 16.74 3.16
CA GLU A 201 1.26 18.14 3.36
C GLU A 201 0.42 19.08 2.48
N THR A 202 0.23 20.31 2.96
CA THR A 202 -0.55 21.35 2.24
C THR A 202 0.32 22.44 1.62
N SER A 203 1.57 22.56 2.07
CA SER A 203 2.54 23.54 1.55
C SER A 203 3.38 22.94 0.45
N SER A 204 3.48 23.67 -0.67
CA SER A 204 4.33 23.27 -1.81
C SER A 204 5.81 23.11 -1.42
N ASP A 205 6.30 23.86 -0.45
CA ASP A 205 7.70 23.81 0.00
C ASP A 205 7.94 22.60 0.91
N GLU A 206 6.99 22.28 1.78
CA GLU A 206 7.08 21.11 2.68
C GLU A 206 7.01 19.82 1.88
N VAL A 207 6.16 19.78 0.86
CA VAL A 207 6.06 18.59 0.01
C VAL A 207 7.33 18.38 -0.81
N GLU A 208 7.94 19.44 -1.33
CA GLU A 208 9.23 19.35 -2.02
C GLU A 208 10.31 18.80 -1.08
N ALA A 209 10.42 19.32 0.14
CA ALA A 209 11.37 18.83 1.13
C ALA A 209 11.16 17.34 1.45
N ARG A 210 9.90 16.89 1.56
CA ARG A 210 9.54 15.47 1.76
C ARG A 210 9.91 14.60 0.57
N LEU A 211 9.68 15.06 -0.66
CA LEU A 211 10.06 14.33 -1.87
C LEU A 211 11.59 14.25 -2.04
N GLU A 212 12.33 15.29 -1.67
CA GLU A 212 13.81 15.25 -1.66
C GLU A 212 14.34 14.25 -0.61
N GLU A 213 13.71 14.18 0.56
CA GLU A 213 14.01 13.17 1.58
C GLU A 213 13.70 11.75 1.07
N ALA A 214 12.54 11.57 0.41
CA ALA A 214 12.15 10.30 -0.20
C ALA A 214 13.16 9.85 -1.27
N GLU A 215 13.57 10.74 -2.18
CA GLU A 215 14.56 10.45 -3.23
C GLU A 215 15.86 9.95 -2.64
N ARG A 216 16.38 10.62 -1.59
CA ARG A 216 17.62 10.20 -0.94
C ARG A 216 17.53 8.83 -0.29
N TRP A 217 16.42 8.51 0.38
CA TRP A 217 16.22 7.18 0.97
C TRP A 217 16.13 6.09 -0.11
N LEU A 218 15.38 6.35 -1.18
CA LEU A 218 15.24 5.42 -2.30
C LEU A 218 16.57 5.23 -3.04
N ALA A 219 17.34 6.29 -3.29
CA ALA A 219 18.69 6.19 -3.86
C ALA A 219 19.62 5.35 -2.97
N ALA A 220 19.57 5.56 -1.65
CA ALA A 220 20.35 4.78 -0.70
C ALA A 220 19.93 3.30 -0.63
N ALA A 221 18.67 2.99 -0.97
CA ALA A 221 18.15 1.64 -1.09
C ALA A 221 18.64 0.98 -2.39
N VAL A 222 18.60 1.68 -3.53
CA VAL A 222 19.16 1.20 -4.81
C VAL A 222 20.64 0.84 -4.67
N ASN A 223 21.43 1.70 -4.01
CA ASN A 223 22.87 1.44 -3.77
C ASN A 223 23.13 0.26 -2.82
N ALA A 224 22.14 -0.12 -2.00
CA ALA A 224 22.28 -1.23 -1.06
C ALA A 224 21.85 -2.57 -1.66
N ASP A 225 21.04 -2.55 -2.71
CA ASP A 225 20.55 -3.72 -3.44
C ASP A 225 20.22 -3.31 -4.88
N GLU A 226 21.23 -3.35 -5.75
CA GLU A 226 21.12 -2.92 -7.15
C GLU A 226 20.27 -3.90 -7.99
N GLU A 227 20.07 -5.13 -7.54
CA GLU A 227 19.29 -6.14 -8.27
C GLU A 227 17.77 -5.95 -8.05
N ARG A 228 17.39 -5.18 -7.03
CA ARG A 228 16.01 -4.98 -6.62
C ARG A 228 15.30 -3.91 -7.47
N ARG A 229 14.48 -4.39 -8.41
CA ARG A 229 13.82 -3.59 -9.46
C ARG A 229 12.68 -2.68 -8.98
N ASP A 230 11.92 -3.10 -7.97
CA ASP A 230 10.87 -2.28 -7.37
C ASP A 230 11.44 -1.01 -6.73
N THR A 231 12.57 -1.13 -6.03
CA THR A 231 13.29 0.02 -5.46
C THR A 231 13.75 1.01 -6.54
N LYS A 232 14.33 0.51 -7.64
CA LYS A 232 14.74 1.34 -8.79
C LYS A 232 13.56 2.09 -9.41
N THR A 233 12.44 1.39 -9.60
CA THR A 233 11.22 1.97 -10.17
C THR A 233 10.74 3.17 -9.36
N TYR A 234 10.62 3.03 -8.04
CA TYR A 234 10.20 4.13 -7.16
C TYR A 234 11.25 5.26 -7.08
N HIS A 235 12.54 4.94 -7.10
CA HIS A 235 13.59 5.96 -7.15
C HIS A 235 13.48 6.83 -8.41
N LEU A 236 13.40 6.19 -9.58
CA LEU A 236 13.27 6.88 -10.88
C LEU A 236 11.98 7.71 -10.94
N LEU A 237 10.88 7.23 -10.38
CA LEU A 237 9.62 7.96 -10.26
C LEU A 237 9.79 9.30 -9.53
N ILE A 238 10.27 9.25 -8.29
CA ILE A 238 10.40 10.44 -7.44
C ILE A 238 11.43 11.40 -8.01
N LYS A 239 12.55 10.87 -8.52
CA LYS A 239 13.57 11.66 -9.19
C LYS A 239 13.01 12.40 -10.42
N SER A 240 12.17 11.75 -11.22
CA SER A 240 11.52 12.37 -12.38
C SER A 240 10.60 13.52 -11.97
N ILE A 241 9.80 13.34 -10.90
CA ILE A 241 8.92 14.39 -10.36
C ILE A 241 9.74 15.61 -9.92
N LEU A 242 10.84 15.39 -9.20
CA LEU A 242 11.73 16.47 -8.74
C LEU A 242 12.44 17.18 -9.91
N SER A 243 12.94 16.44 -10.90
CA SER A 243 13.60 17.02 -12.09
C SER A 243 12.65 17.83 -12.96
N VAL A 244 11.37 17.43 -13.07
CA VAL A 244 10.33 18.24 -13.73
C VAL A 244 10.16 19.60 -13.02
N ARG A 245 10.10 19.61 -11.69
CA ARG A 245 9.98 20.85 -10.90
C ARG A 245 11.20 21.76 -11.06
N LYS A 246 12.40 21.17 -11.13
CA LYS A 246 13.68 21.89 -11.35
C LYS A 246 13.91 22.32 -12.80
N SER A 247 12.99 22.01 -13.72
CA SER A 247 13.09 22.29 -15.16
C SER A 247 14.30 21.63 -15.85
N GLU A 248 14.73 20.46 -15.35
CA GLU A 248 15.89 19.69 -15.85
C GLU A 248 15.48 18.76 -17.01
N ARG A 249 15.02 19.32 -18.12
CA ARG A 249 14.33 18.60 -19.21
C ARG A 249 15.12 17.44 -19.84
N ASP A 250 16.41 17.63 -20.09
CA ASP A 250 17.25 16.59 -20.72
C ASP A 250 17.37 15.34 -19.84
N VAL A 251 17.31 15.50 -18.52
CA VAL A 251 17.39 14.41 -17.55
C VAL A 251 16.08 13.63 -17.47
N VAL A 252 14.93 14.29 -17.68
CA VAL A 252 13.60 13.66 -17.57
C VAL A 252 13.36 12.64 -18.70
N GLY A 253 13.86 12.91 -19.91
CA GLY A 253 13.74 11.98 -21.04
C GLY A 253 14.45 10.65 -20.78
N ASP A 254 15.71 10.71 -20.36
CA ASP A 254 16.51 9.52 -20.08
C ASP A 254 15.95 8.70 -18.89
N LEU A 255 15.53 9.38 -17.82
CA LEU A 255 14.90 8.73 -16.65
C LEU A 255 13.60 8.00 -17.01
N PHE A 256 12.85 8.54 -17.97
CA PHE A 256 11.58 7.98 -18.39
C PHE A 256 11.75 6.70 -19.22
N ASP A 257 12.74 6.66 -20.12
CA ASP A 257 13.07 5.47 -20.88
C ASP A 257 13.58 4.33 -19.96
N GLU A 258 14.35 4.69 -18.93
CA GLU A 258 14.80 3.76 -17.89
C GLU A 258 13.62 3.23 -17.06
N LEU A 259 12.70 4.10 -16.63
CA LEU A 259 11.49 3.74 -15.88
C LEU A 259 10.58 2.79 -16.66
N LYS A 260 10.37 3.06 -17.97
CA LYS A 260 9.60 2.18 -18.86
C LYS A 260 10.20 0.77 -18.92
N THR A 261 11.52 0.70 -19.04
CA THR A 261 12.24 -0.58 -19.12
C THR A 261 12.11 -1.38 -17.83
N GLU A 262 12.34 -0.74 -16.68
CA GLU A 262 12.25 -1.42 -15.36
C GLU A 262 10.82 -1.85 -15.02
N THR A 263 9.80 -1.06 -15.35
CA THR A 263 8.40 -1.41 -15.05
C THR A 263 7.92 -2.62 -15.85
N LEU A 264 8.25 -2.68 -17.15
CA LEU A 264 7.93 -3.83 -18.01
C LEU A 264 8.60 -5.13 -17.53
N VAL A 265 9.81 -5.02 -16.98
CA VAL A 265 10.57 -6.15 -16.46
C VAL A 265 10.08 -6.55 -15.06
N SER A 266 9.63 -5.63 -14.20
CA SER A 266 9.18 -5.95 -12.84
C SER A 266 7.87 -6.77 -12.80
N ASP A 267 6.91 -6.51 -13.70
CA ASP A 267 5.62 -7.22 -13.77
C ASP A 267 5.74 -8.75 -14.04
N LEU A 268 6.91 -9.20 -14.52
CA LEU A 268 7.17 -10.60 -14.85
C LEU A 268 7.87 -11.41 -13.73
N TRP A 269 8.51 -10.74 -12.77
CA TRP A 269 9.45 -11.40 -11.83
C TRP A 269 9.08 -11.28 -10.34
N ASP A 270 8.28 -10.28 -9.93
CA ASP A 270 7.96 -10.03 -8.52
C ASP A 270 6.60 -10.63 -8.10
N ARG A 271 6.53 -11.97 -7.89
CA ARG A 271 5.35 -12.59 -7.25
C ARG A 271 5.52 -12.66 -5.72
N PRO A 272 4.54 -12.21 -4.92
CA PRO A 272 4.61 -12.36 -3.47
C PRO A 272 4.60 -13.83 -3.06
N ALA A 273 5.16 -14.11 -1.88
CA ALA A 273 4.92 -15.38 -1.21
C ALA A 273 3.43 -15.53 -0.88
N PRO A 274 2.85 -16.74 -0.99
CA PRO A 274 1.43 -16.98 -0.69
C PRO A 274 0.99 -16.40 0.67
N GLY A 275 -0.12 -15.66 0.70
CA GLY A 275 -0.69 -15.02 1.89
C GLY A 275 -0.10 -13.65 2.26
N MET A 276 0.87 -13.14 1.48
CA MET A 276 1.47 -11.81 1.63
C MET A 276 1.08 -10.85 0.50
N GLU A 277 0.08 -11.22 -0.31
CA GLU A 277 -0.42 -10.43 -1.43
C GLU A 277 -0.96 -9.07 -0.99
N TRP A 278 -1.49 -8.99 0.24
CA TRP A 278 -2.02 -7.76 0.84
C TRP A 278 -0.93 -6.73 1.20
N LEU A 279 0.33 -7.17 1.32
CA LEU A 279 1.49 -6.28 1.52
C LEU A 279 2.15 -5.85 0.21
N MET A 280 1.70 -6.39 -0.93
CA MET A 280 2.14 -5.88 -2.22
C MET A 280 1.46 -4.54 -2.49
N SER A 281 2.24 -3.57 -2.98
CA SER A 281 1.64 -2.55 -3.84
C SER A 281 0.99 -3.29 -5.01
N PRO A 282 -0.32 -3.09 -5.27
CA PRO A 282 -0.96 -3.76 -6.39
C PRO A 282 -0.15 -3.55 -7.68
N SER A 283 -0.01 -4.57 -8.53
CA SER A 283 0.79 -4.46 -9.76
C SER A 283 0.32 -3.31 -10.67
N TYR A 284 -0.99 -3.04 -10.68
CA TYR A 284 -1.57 -1.89 -11.37
C TYR A 284 -1.10 -0.54 -10.80
N THR A 285 -0.68 -0.46 -9.54
CA THR A 285 -0.18 0.77 -8.92
C THR A 285 1.14 1.20 -9.55
N ARG A 286 2.09 0.28 -9.78
CA ARG A 286 3.39 0.58 -10.43
C ARG A 286 3.22 0.95 -11.90
N SER A 287 2.46 0.15 -12.65
CA SER A 287 2.25 0.38 -14.08
C SER A 287 1.34 1.61 -14.35
N ALA A 288 0.51 2.03 -13.39
CA ALA A 288 -0.26 3.28 -13.49
C ALA A 288 0.60 4.55 -13.34
N TRP A 289 1.77 4.45 -12.71
CA TRP A 289 2.68 5.59 -12.57
C TRP A 289 3.45 5.91 -13.86
N VAL A 290 3.62 4.95 -14.76
CA VAL A 290 4.30 5.18 -16.05
C VAL A 290 3.57 6.22 -16.90
N PRO A 291 2.25 6.12 -17.15
CA PRO A 291 1.48 7.17 -17.81
C PRO A 291 1.53 8.54 -17.10
N VAL A 292 1.70 8.55 -15.78
CA VAL A 292 1.81 9.77 -14.97
C VAL A 292 3.12 10.50 -15.24
N VAL A 293 4.26 9.79 -15.22
CA VAL A 293 5.57 10.38 -15.54
C VAL A 293 5.63 10.78 -17.01
N GLU A 294 5.04 9.99 -17.91
CA GLU A 294 4.91 10.34 -19.33
C GLU A 294 4.16 11.66 -19.52
N SER A 295 3.02 11.77 -18.85
CA SER A 295 2.19 12.98 -18.81
C SER A 295 2.97 14.18 -18.28
N LEU A 296 3.72 14.02 -17.19
CA LEU A 296 4.53 15.09 -16.58
C LEU A 296 5.69 15.53 -17.49
N GLY A 297 6.38 14.60 -18.15
CA GLY A 297 7.44 14.92 -19.12
C GLY A 297 6.90 15.68 -20.33
N LEU A 298 5.74 15.28 -20.85
CA LEU A 298 5.07 15.96 -21.96
C LEU A 298 4.55 17.35 -21.57
N ILE A 299 3.99 17.49 -20.36
CA ILE A 299 3.52 18.78 -19.83
C ILE A 299 4.70 19.74 -19.62
N ALA A 300 5.80 19.27 -19.02
CA ALA A 300 7.01 20.08 -18.81
C ALA A 300 7.67 20.55 -20.13
N GLY A 301 7.56 19.75 -21.20
CA GLY A 301 8.00 20.13 -22.55
C GLY A 301 7.10 21.18 -23.21
N LYS A 302 5.77 21.09 -23.03
CA LYS A 302 4.77 21.91 -23.73
C LYS A 302 4.36 23.21 -23.02
N LEU A 303 4.64 23.34 -21.73
CA LEU A 303 4.27 24.54 -20.94
C LEU A 303 5.03 25.82 -21.36
N ASP A 304 6.17 25.70 -22.04
CA ASP A 304 6.95 26.85 -22.55
C ASP A 304 6.67 27.16 -24.03
N GLU A 305 5.86 26.36 -24.73
CA GLU A 305 5.54 26.57 -26.14
C GLU A 305 4.28 27.44 -26.29
N PRO A 306 4.31 28.52 -27.10
CA PRO A 306 3.14 29.37 -27.36
C PRO A 306 2.07 28.68 -28.26
N SER A 307 2.06 27.35 -28.33
CA SER A 307 1.36 26.59 -29.37
C SER A 307 -0.06 26.18 -28.96
N TRP A 308 -0.99 26.80 -29.67
CA TRP A 308 -2.45 26.68 -29.69
C TRP A 308 -3.02 25.27 -29.95
N LEU A 309 -2.19 24.25 -30.15
CA LEU A 309 -2.57 22.96 -30.77
C LEU A 309 -2.67 21.75 -29.83
N ASP A 310 -2.27 21.87 -28.56
CA ASP A 310 -2.17 20.72 -27.65
C ASP A 310 -2.77 20.90 -26.25
N ALA A 311 -3.51 21.99 -26.02
CA ALA A 311 -4.13 22.27 -24.72
C ALA A 311 -5.13 21.19 -24.28
N SER A 312 -5.84 20.55 -25.21
CA SER A 312 -6.73 19.42 -24.93
C SER A 312 -5.96 18.16 -24.49
N THR A 313 -4.83 17.85 -25.14
CA THR A 313 -3.97 16.71 -24.83
C THR A 313 -3.30 16.90 -23.46
N VAL A 314 -2.79 18.10 -23.19
CA VAL A 314 -2.23 18.49 -21.88
C VAL A 314 -3.28 18.35 -20.78
N LEU A 315 -4.51 18.82 -21.01
CA LEU A 315 -5.63 18.65 -20.08
C LEU A 315 -5.99 17.17 -19.87
N GLU A 316 -6.01 16.34 -20.93
CA GLU A 316 -6.26 14.90 -20.82
C GLU A 316 -5.23 14.17 -19.96
N HIS A 317 -3.95 14.52 -20.10
CA HIS A 317 -2.85 13.99 -19.30
C HIS A 317 -2.93 14.42 -17.82
N VAL A 318 -3.28 15.69 -17.58
CA VAL A 318 -3.60 16.19 -16.23
C VAL A 318 -4.80 15.45 -15.64
N TYR A 319 -5.88 15.22 -16.39
CA TYR A 319 -7.03 14.46 -15.90
C TYR A 319 -6.73 12.97 -15.68
N HIS A 320 -5.87 12.36 -16.49
CA HIS A 320 -5.43 10.99 -16.31
C HIS A 320 -4.66 10.84 -15.00
N LEU A 321 -3.77 11.80 -14.69
CA LEU A 321 -3.02 11.91 -13.44
C LEU A 321 -3.95 11.96 -12.21
N TYR A 322 -5.02 12.78 -12.26
CA TYR A 322 -6.07 12.84 -11.22
C TYR A 322 -6.91 11.56 -11.07
N SER A 323 -7.06 10.78 -12.14
CA SER A 323 -7.85 9.53 -12.11
C SER A 323 -7.04 8.33 -11.60
N VAL A 324 -5.74 8.33 -11.89
CA VAL A 324 -4.80 7.29 -11.50
C VAL A 324 -4.45 7.39 -10.02
N SER A 325 -4.26 8.60 -9.48
CA SER A 325 -4.03 8.84 -8.04
C SER A 325 -5.10 8.19 -7.16
N ARG A 326 -6.39 8.26 -7.56
CA ARG A 326 -7.52 7.64 -6.86
C ARG A 326 -7.56 6.10 -6.93
N SER A 327 -6.87 5.52 -7.91
CA SER A 327 -6.84 4.07 -8.16
C SER A 327 -5.65 3.39 -7.47
N ILE A 328 -4.68 4.16 -7.01
CA ILE A 328 -3.41 3.69 -6.41
C ILE A 328 -3.61 3.22 -4.96
N ARG A 329 -4.51 3.83 -4.19
CA ARG A 329 -4.90 3.40 -2.83
C ARG A 329 -6.36 3.80 -2.51
N PRO A 330 -7.28 2.86 -2.27
CA PRO A 330 -8.59 3.19 -1.71
C PRO A 330 -8.40 3.76 -0.28
N GLY A 331 -8.66 5.05 -0.08
CA GLY A 331 -8.69 5.69 1.23
C GLY A 331 -7.53 6.62 1.61
N SER A 332 -6.56 6.90 0.72
CA SER A 332 -5.53 7.94 0.95
C SER A 332 -5.89 9.30 0.34
N PRO A 333 -5.33 10.43 0.81
CA PRO A 333 -5.45 11.74 0.16
C PRO A 333 -4.94 11.72 -1.30
N ASP A 334 -5.51 12.58 -2.14
CA ASP A 334 -5.31 12.62 -3.60
C ASP A 334 -3.98 13.33 -3.96
N ILE A 335 -3.02 12.63 -4.56
CA ILE A 335 -1.80 13.21 -5.21
C ILE A 335 -2.14 14.36 -6.18
N GLY A 336 -3.33 14.30 -6.79
CA GLY A 336 -3.84 15.35 -7.64
C GLY A 336 -4.01 16.69 -6.91
N GLU A 337 -4.34 16.69 -5.61
CA GLU A 337 -4.43 17.91 -4.80
C GLU A 337 -3.05 18.54 -4.56
N PHE A 338 -1.99 17.74 -4.53
CA PHE A 338 -0.61 18.21 -4.38
C PHE A 338 -0.01 18.79 -5.68
N LEU A 339 -0.32 18.19 -6.84
CA LEU A 339 0.15 18.72 -8.14
C LEU A 339 -0.66 19.94 -8.60
N LYS A 340 -1.82 20.17 -7.97
CA LYS A 340 -2.78 21.23 -8.28
C LYS A 340 -2.15 22.63 -8.29
N PRO A 341 -1.38 23.08 -7.27
CA PRO A 341 -0.85 24.44 -7.22
C PRO A 341 0.22 24.71 -8.28
N SER A 342 1.03 23.71 -8.67
CA SER A 342 2.05 23.86 -9.72
C SER A 342 1.44 23.89 -11.11
N ILE A 343 0.41 23.08 -11.36
CA ILE A 343 -0.39 23.11 -12.58
C ILE A 343 -1.20 24.41 -12.64
N GLU A 344 -1.90 24.80 -11.58
CA GLU A 344 -2.67 26.04 -11.49
C GLU A 344 -1.76 27.29 -11.62
N ALA A 345 -0.56 27.30 -11.03
CA ALA A 345 0.41 28.39 -11.19
C ALA A 345 1.00 28.49 -12.60
N ALA A 346 1.08 27.37 -13.34
CA ALA A 346 1.43 27.37 -14.76
C ALA A 346 0.29 27.96 -15.61
N PHE A 347 -0.97 27.63 -15.28
CA PHE A 347 -2.16 28.22 -15.92
C PHE A 347 -2.35 29.71 -15.64
N VAL A 348 -1.94 30.19 -14.44
CA VAL A 348 -1.97 31.62 -14.05
C VAL A 348 -0.82 32.42 -14.70
N ARG A 349 0.38 31.81 -14.82
CA ARG A 349 1.51 32.45 -15.54
C ARG A 349 1.24 32.63 -17.02
N GLU A 350 0.60 31.64 -17.65
CA GLU A 350 0.29 31.65 -19.07
C GLU A 350 -1.21 31.92 -19.31
N ARG A 351 -1.61 33.19 -19.39
CA ARG A 351 -3.00 33.66 -19.62
C ARG A 351 -3.73 32.94 -20.77
N GLY A 352 -3.01 32.37 -21.74
CA GLY A 352 -3.56 31.56 -22.82
C GLY A 352 -4.23 30.26 -22.34
N LEU A 353 -3.68 29.59 -21.32
CA LEU A 353 -4.19 28.31 -20.82
C LEU A 353 -5.52 28.46 -20.06
N ALA A 354 -5.67 29.52 -19.26
CA ALA A 354 -6.93 29.83 -18.57
C ALA A 354 -8.07 30.17 -19.58
N SER A 355 -7.75 30.88 -20.66
CA SER A 355 -8.71 31.16 -21.74
C SER A 355 -9.13 29.89 -22.49
N HIS A 356 -8.24 28.90 -22.61
CA HIS A 356 -8.53 27.63 -23.28
C HIS A 356 -9.37 26.68 -22.41
N LEU A 357 -9.14 26.66 -21.09
CA LEU A 357 -10.01 25.93 -20.15
C LEU A 357 -11.46 26.46 -20.21
N GLN A 358 -11.63 27.78 -20.34
CA GLN A 358 -12.94 28.39 -20.53
C GLN A 358 -13.58 27.98 -21.87
N GLN A 359 -12.84 28.04 -22.98
CA GLN A 359 -13.35 27.59 -24.29
C GLN A 359 -13.72 26.10 -24.32
N TRP A 360 -12.95 25.23 -23.67
CA TRP A 360 -13.27 23.81 -23.57
C TRP A 360 -14.56 23.58 -22.78
N LEU A 361 -14.75 24.28 -21.65
CA LEU A 361 -15.99 24.25 -20.88
C LEU A 361 -17.20 24.77 -21.67
N ASP A 362 -16.99 25.74 -22.57
CA ASP A 362 -18.06 26.27 -23.41
C ASP A 362 -18.47 25.28 -24.52
N MET A 363 -17.54 24.44 -24.99
CA MET A 363 -17.73 23.49 -26.10
C MET A 363 -18.09 22.05 -25.66
N ALA A 364 -17.66 21.61 -24.47
CA ALA A 364 -17.86 20.24 -24.02
C ALA A 364 -19.36 19.92 -23.75
N PRO A 365 -19.86 18.71 -24.09
CA PRO A 365 -21.22 18.30 -23.71
C PRO A 365 -21.43 18.34 -22.20
N ARG A 366 -22.64 18.69 -21.74
CA ARG A 366 -22.97 18.77 -20.30
C ARG A 366 -22.79 17.44 -19.56
N GLU A 367 -22.99 16.34 -20.26
CA GLU A 367 -22.88 14.97 -19.74
C GLU A 367 -21.44 14.41 -19.83
N HIS A 368 -20.48 15.20 -20.32
CA HIS A 368 -19.11 14.76 -20.42
C HIS A 368 -18.56 14.45 -19.01
N PHE A 369 -18.17 13.20 -18.77
CA PHE A 369 -17.79 12.68 -17.45
C PHE A 369 -16.64 13.45 -16.76
N ARG A 370 -15.90 14.27 -17.50
CA ARG A 370 -14.78 15.11 -17.01
C ARG A 370 -15.15 16.58 -16.75
N ARG A 371 -16.38 17.01 -17.06
CA ARG A 371 -16.79 18.41 -16.97
C ARG A 371 -16.78 18.95 -15.55
N SER A 372 -17.19 18.14 -14.56
CA SER A 372 -17.20 18.52 -13.15
C SER A 372 -15.81 18.86 -12.60
N ASP A 373 -14.77 18.16 -13.05
CA ASP A 373 -13.40 18.38 -12.61
C ASP A 373 -12.76 19.59 -13.32
N ALA A 374 -13.09 19.82 -14.59
CA ALA A 374 -12.72 21.04 -15.33
C ALA A 374 -13.36 22.31 -14.75
N GLU A 375 -14.62 22.25 -14.32
CA GLU A 375 -15.31 23.35 -13.66
C GLU A 375 -14.67 23.68 -12.30
N ARG A 376 -14.23 22.66 -11.55
CA ARG A 376 -13.46 22.82 -10.30
C ARG A 376 -12.10 23.47 -10.52
N LEU A 377 -11.35 23.05 -11.54
CA LEU A 377 -10.07 23.65 -11.90
C LEU A 377 -10.23 25.14 -12.28
N ARG A 378 -11.29 25.47 -13.04
CA ARG A 378 -11.61 26.87 -13.39
C ARG A 378 -11.90 27.73 -12.16
N VAL A 379 -12.71 27.22 -11.22
CA VAL A 379 -13.04 27.93 -9.98
C VAL A 379 -11.80 28.21 -9.14
N ASN A 380 -10.86 27.26 -9.10
CA ASN A 380 -9.61 27.42 -8.38
C ASN A 380 -8.64 28.42 -9.04
N ILE A 381 -8.52 28.41 -10.38
CA ILE A 381 -7.70 29.39 -11.10
C ILE A 381 -8.25 30.81 -10.87
N GLN A 382 -9.57 30.98 -10.92
CA GLN A 382 -10.22 32.28 -10.68
C GLN A 382 -10.00 32.79 -9.25
N SER A 383 -10.05 31.92 -8.24
CA SER A 383 -9.81 32.32 -6.85
C SER A 383 -8.35 32.72 -6.58
N ILE A 384 -7.39 32.12 -7.28
CA ILE A 384 -5.97 32.47 -7.21
C ILE A 384 -5.69 33.82 -7.90
N ASP A 385 -6.31 34.08 -9.06
CA ASP A 385 -6.19 35.36 -9.77
C ASP A 385 -6.82 36.52 -8.98
N GLU A 386 -7.95 36.27 -8.31
CA GLU A 386 -8.62 37.27 -7.45
C GLU A 386 -7.82 37.61 -6.18
N ASN A 387 -7.14 36.62 -5.59
CA ASN A 387 -6.28 36.81 -4.42
C ASN A 387 -4.95 37.50 -4.74
N ASN A 388 -4.51 37.50 -6.02
CA ASN A 388 -3.31 38.18 -6.50
C ASN A 388 -3.59 39.57 -7.13
N ALA A 389 -4.85 40.01 -7.17
CA ALA A 389 -5.21 41.32 -7.72
C ALA A 389 -4.86 42.47 -6.74
N PRO A 390 -4.26 43.59 -7.20
CA PRO A 390 -3.96 44.72 -6.33
C PRO A 390 -5.26 45.34 -5.76
N PRO A 391 -5.23 45.89 -4.53
CA PRO A 391 -6.42 46.39 -3.86
C PRO A 391 -7.11 47.46 -4.71
N LYS A 392 -8.44 47.32 -4.86
CA LYS A 392 -9.27 48.31 -5.57
C LYS A 392 -9.13 49.66 -4.87
N LYS A 393 -8.56 50.64 -5.57
CA LYS A 393 -8.55 52.04 -5.12
C LYS A 393 -10.00 52.52 -5.02
N HIS A 394 -10.44 52.85 -3.81
CA HIS A 394 -11.65 53.63 -3.57
C HIS A 394 -11.44 55.11 -3.92
#